data_AF-A0A4U1MJA6-F1
#
_entry.id   AF-A0A4U1MJA6-F1
#
_cell.length_a   1.000
_cell.length_b   1.000
_cell.length_c   1.000
_cell.angle_alpha   90.00
_cell.angle_beta   90.00
_cell.angle_gamma   90.00
#
_symmetry.space_group_name_H-M   'P 1'
#
loop_
_entity.id
_entity.type
_entity.pdbx_description
1 polymer ?
#
loop_
_entity_poly.entity_id
_entity_poly.type
_entity_poly.pdbx_seq_one_letter_code
_entity_poly.pdbx_strand_id
1 'polypeptide(L)'
;MIRLGENTFVSYILGKRIKVIAINQRLARLYINDEYKGKCELSLILKKINSFEKKEQDIRGMMRDEQKLYSDLGEIIKNQKISPYLE
;
A
#
# COMPACT_ATOMS: atom_id res chain seq x y z
N MET A 1 2.20 -5.77 7.87
CA MET A 1 3.60 -6.15 8.16
C MET A 1 3.70 -7.62 8.55
N ILE A 2 4.76 -8.33 8.12
CA ILE A 2 5.07 -9.70 8.55
C ILE A 2 6.29 -9.68 9.47
N ARG A 3 6.21 -10.38 10.61
CA ARG A 3 7.34 -10.57 11.53
C ARG A 3 8.03 -11.90 11.23
N LEU A 4 9.31 -11.83 10.86
CA LEU A 4 10.15 -13.00 10.56
C LEU A 4 11.08 -13.24 11.77
N GLY A 5 10.59 -13.98 12.76
CA GLY A 5 11.30 -14.20 14.02
C GLY A 5 11.27 -12.99 14.97
N GLU A 6 12.00 -13.07 16.09
CA GLU A 6 11.84 -12.08 17.16
C GLU A 6 12.30 -10.67 16.78
N ASN A 7 13.31 -10.55 15.92
CA ASN A 7 13.99 -9.28 15.67
C ASN A 7 13.87 -8.78 14.22
N THR A 8 13.18 -9.46 13.32
CA THR A 8 13.08 -9.03 11.91
C THR A 8 11.63 -8.75 11.52
N PHE A 9 11.43 -7.59 10.90
CA PHE A 9 10.14 -7.13 10.42
C PHE A 9 10.26 -6.81 8.93
N VAL A 10 9.29 -7.25 8.15
CA VAL A 10 9.25 -7.03 6.70
C VAL A 10 7.88 -6.50 6.30
N SER A 11 7.88 -5.49 5.46
CA SER A 11 6.70 -4.88 4.85
C SER A 11 6.96 -4.63 3.37
N TYR A 12 5.88 -4.55 2.59
CA TYR A 12 5.92 -4.20 1.18
C TYR A 12 5.01 -2.98 1.00
N ILE A 13 5.61 -1.83 0.70
CA ILE A 13 4.89 -0.56 0.60
C ILE A 13 5.21 0.09 -0.73
N LEU A 14 4.18 0.39 -1.53
CA LEU A 14 4.32 1.08 -2.83
C LEU A 14 5.37 0.43 -3.75
N GLY A 15 5.39 -0.90 -3.79
CA GLY A 15 6.33 -1.67 -4.61
C GLY A 15 7.76 -1.75 -4.05
N LYS A 16 8.02 -1.21 -2.86
CA LYS A 16 9.32 -1.28 -2.17
C LYS A 16 9.28 -2.29 -1.03
N ARG A 17 10.30 -3.15 -0.96
CA ARG A 17 10.52 -4.05 0.18
C ARG A 17 11.17 -3.28 1.31
N ILE A 18 10.47 -3.11 2.43
CA ILE A 18 11.01 -2.50 3.64
C ILE A 18 11.33 -3.60 4.63
N LYS A 19 12.58 -3.67 5.07
CA LYS A 19 13.04 -4.65 6.06
C LYS A 19 13.69 -3.92 7.24
N VAL A 20 13.26 -4.24 8.44
CA VAL A 20 13.77 -3.67 9.69
C VAL A 20 14.30 -4.82 10.54
N ILE A 21 15.57 -4.73 10.95
CA ILE A 21 16.19 -5.69 11.87
C ILE A 21 16.47 -4.99 13.19
N ALA A 22 15.77 -5.35 14.26
CA ALA A 22 16.04 -4.90 15.61
C ALA A 22 17.44 -5.34 16.04
N ILE A 23 18.26 -4.38 16.46
CA ILE A 23 19.57 -4.62 17.06
C ILE A 23 19.41 -4.83 18.57
N ASN A 24 18.52 -4.06 19.18
CA ASN A 24 18.14 -4.14 20.59
C ASN A 24 16.73 -3.55 20.77
N GLN A 25 16.29 -3.34 22.01
CA GLN A 25 14.95 -2.83 22.33
C GLN A 25 14.67 -1.41 21.78
N ARG A 26 15.71 -0.62 21.46
CA ARG A 26 15.57 0.78 21.01
C ARG A 26 15.98 0.99 19.56
N LEU A 27 16.97 0.27 19.07
CA LEU A 27 17.60 0.52 17.77
C LEU A 27 17.35 -0.60 16.77
N ALA A 28 17.25 -0.23 15.50
CA ALA A 28 17.09 -1.14 14.39
C ALA A 28 17.94 -0.70 13.18
N ARG A 29 18.24 -1.65 12.29
CA ARG A 29 18.79 -1.40 10.95
C ARG A 29 17.66 -1.41 9.94
N LEU A 30 17.58 -0.35 9.14
CA LEU A 30 16.61 -0.23 8.06
C LEU A 30 17.24 -0.64 6.73
N TYR A 31 16.51 -1.42 5.96
CA TYR A 31 16.82 -1.81 4.61
C TYR A 31 15.63 -1.49 3.70
N ILE A 32 15.90 -0.94 2.52
CA ILE A 32 14.89 -0.71 1.47
C ILE A 32 15.39 -1.40 0.22
N ASN A 33 14.59 -2.30 -0.34
CA ASN A 33 14.98 -3.17 -1.45
C ASN A 33 16.32 -3.88 -1.18
N ASP A 34 16.45 -4.39 0.05
CA ASP A 34 17.65 -5.06 0.56
C ASP A 34 18.92 -4.19 0.66
N GLU A 35 18.85 -2.91 0.28
CA GLU A 35 19.92 -1.93 0.46
C GLU A 35 19.85 -1.32 1.87
N TYR A 36 20.99 -1.29 2.57
CA TYR A 36 21.08 -0.71 3.91
C TYR A 36 20.91 0.81 3.86
N LYS A 37 19.99 1.35 4.68
CA LYS A 37 19.69 2.79 4.73
C LYS A 37 20.10 3.47 6.02
N GLY A 38 20.49 2.72 7.05
CA GLY A 38 20.99 3.29 8.31
C GLY A 38 20.41 2.65 9.56
N LYS A 39 20.84 3.18 10.71
CA LYS A 39 20.28 2.85 12.02
C LYS A 39 19.14 3.81 12.34
N CYS A 40 18.08 3.32 12.96
CA CYS A 40 16.92 4.11 13.36
C CYS A 40 16.33 3.58 14.67
N GLU A 41 15.45 4.37 15.28
CA GLU A 41 14.71 3.94 16.46
C GLU A 41 13.60 2.95 16.06
N LEU A 42 13.55 1.80 16.75
CA LEU A 42 12.68 0.68 16.41
C LEU A 42 11.19 1.03 16.53
N SER A 43 10.77 1.61 17.66
CA SER A 43 9.38 2.02 17.91
C SER A 43 8.89 3.00 16.84
N LEU A 44 9.72 4.01 16.54
CA LEU A 44 9.41 5.07 15.60
C LEU A 44 9.32 4.56 14.16
N ILE A 45 10.26 3.71 13.72
CA ILE A 45 10.23 3.18 12.37
C ILE A 45 9.04 2.23 12.16
N LEU A 46 8.72 1.37 13.15
CA LEU A 46 7.56 0.48 13.05
C LEU A 46 6.25 1.26 13.00
N LYS A 47 6.11 2.34 13.80
CA LYS A 47 4.93 3.22 13.75
C LYS A 47 4.78 3.90 12.39
N LYS A 48 5.88 4.37 11.80
CA LYS A 48 5.87 4.97 10.45
C LYS A 48 5.49 3.95 9.37
N ILE A 49 6.07 2.75 9.41
CA ILE A 49 5.75 1.67 8.48
C ILE A 49 4.26 1.33 8.54
N ASN A 50 3.70 1.13 9.74
CA ASN A 50 2.26 0.87 9.91
C ASN A 50 1.39 2.01 9.37
N SER A 51 1.78 3.27 9.60
CA SER A 51 1.05 4.41 9.04
C SER A 51 1.06 4.42 7.51
N PHE A 52 2.17 4.04 6.88
CA PHE A 52 2.27 3.94 5.43
C PHE A 52 1.50 2.74 4.87
N GLU A 53 1.51 1.58 5.53
CA GLU A 53 0.70 0.43 5.14
C GLU A 53 -0.79 0.80 5.11
N LYS A 54 -1.28 1.53 6.13
CA LYS A 54 -2.66 2.01 6.17
C LYS A 54 -2.98 2.95 5.00
N LYS A 55 -2.13 3.95 4.76
CA LYS A 55 -2.31 4.89 3.64
C LYS A 55 -2.33 4.17 2.28
N GLU A 56 -1.49 3.15 2.10
CA GLU A 56 -1.49 2.35 0.87
C GLU A 56 -2.79 1.56 0.70
N GLN A 57 -3.33 1.00 1.79
CA GLN A 57 -4.64 0.34 1.75
C GLN A 57 -5.76 1.32 1.38
N ASP A 58 -5.74 2.53 1.94
CA ASP A 58 -6.72 3.57 1.62
C ASP A 58 -6.69 3.94 0.13
N ILE A 59 -5.48 4.16 -0.42
CA ILE A 59 -5.28 4.45 -1.86
C ILE A 59 -5.80 3.29 -2.73
N ARG A 60 -5.51 2.04 -2.36
CA ARG A 60 -5.99 0.87 -3.10
C ARG A 60 -7.52 0.73 -3.03
N GLY A 61 -8.13 1.12 -1.92
CA GLY A 61 -9.59 1.20 -1.79
C GLY A 61 -10.17 2.19 -2.78
N MET A 62 -9.66 3.43 -2.77
CA MET A 62 -10.11 4.49 -3.68
C MET A 62 -9.98 4.09 -5.16
N MET A 63 -8.86 3.46 -5.55
CA MET A 63 -8.67 2.99 -6.93
C MET A 63 -9.70 1.93 -7.35
N ARG A 64 -10.11 1.04 -6.43
CA ARG A 64 -11.15 0.04 -6.72
C ARG A 64 -12.51 0.70 -6.88
N ASP A 65 -12.82 1.68 -6.04
CA ASP A 65 -14.09 2.41 -6.11
C ASP A 65 -14.19 3.20 -7.43
N GLU A 66 -13.10 3.83 -7.86
CA GLU A 66 -13.00 4.51 -9.15
C GLU A 66 -13.21 3.54 -10.33
N GLN A 67 -12.53 2.39 -10.33
CA GLN A 67 -12.72 1.37 -11.37
C GLN A 67 -14.16 0.86 -11.44
N LYS A 68 -14.80 0.68 -10.28
CA LYS A 68 -16.21 0.29 -10.21
C LYS A 68 -17.11 1.35 -10.83
N LEU A 69 -16.90 2.62 -10.48
CA LEU A 69 -17.65 3.74 -11.05
C LEU A 69 -17.55 3.78 -12.58
N TYR A 70 -16.35 3.61 -13.13
CA TYR A 70 -16.14 3.53 -14.58
C TYR A 70 -16.84 2.34 -15.23
N SER A 71 -16.86 1.18 -14.55
CA SER A 71 -17.61 0.00 -15.01
C SER A 71 -19.12 0.28 -15.05
N ASP A 72 -19.67 0.83 -13.96
CA ASP A 72 -21.10 1.13 -13.83
C ASP A 72 -21.53 2.17 -14.89
N LEU A 73 -20.72 3.21 -15.11
CA LEU A 73 -20.95 4.18 -16.20
C LEU A 73 -20.92 3.52 -17.57
N GLY A 74 -19.98 2.60 -17.80
CA GLY A 74 -19.90 1.85 -19.05
C GLY A 74 -21.14 1.00 -19.32
N GLU A 75 -21.74 0.40 -18.30
CA GLU A 75 -23.00 -0.32 -18.42
C GLU A 75 -24.18 0.60 -18.74
N ILE A 76 -24.27 1.77 -18.08
CA ILE A 76 -25.30 2.77 -18.38
C ILE A 76 -25.21 3.22 -19.84
N ILE A 77 -24.01 3.55 -20.33
CA ILE A 77 -23.80 3.99 -21.72
C ILE A 77 -24.18 2.89 -22.71
N LYS A 78 -23.81 1.63 -22.46
CA LYS A 78 -24.18 0.49 -23.34
C LYS A 78 -25.69 0.26 -23.40
N ASN A 79 -26.39 0.49 -22.28
CA ASN A 79 -27.83 0.29 -22.18
C ASN A 79 -28.65 1.49 -22.70
N GLN A 80 -28.03 2.66 -22.86
CA GLN A 80 -28.59 3.76 -23.62
C GLN A 80 -28.53 3.41 -25.12
N LYS A 81 -29.52 2.65 -25.60
CA LYS A 81 -29.80 2.55 -27.04
C LYS A 81 -30.18 3.95 -27.53
N ILE A 82 -29.25 4.65 -28.17
CA ILE A 82 -29.57 5.82 -28.98
C ILE A 82 -30.48 5.32 -30.10
N SER A 83 -31.78 5.65 -30.03
CA SER A 83 -32.70 5.44 -31.15
C SER A 83 -32.15 6.25 -32.33
N PRO A 84 -31.82 5.65 -33.48
CA PRO A 84 -31.23 6.40 -34.58
C PRO A 84 -32.24 7.30 -35.32
N TYR A 85 -33.51 7.35 -34.91
CA TYR A 85 -34.54 8.09 -35.64
C TYR A 85 -35.56 8.71 -34.68
N LEU A 86 -35.50 10.04 -34.56
CA LEU A 86 -36.59 10.92 -34.15
C LEU A 86 -36.39 12.25 -34.93
N GLU A 87 -36.56 12.17 -36.24
CA GLU A 87 -37.06 13.26 -37.11
C GLU A 87 -38.16 12.68 -37.98
#